data_AF-A0A9P0K787-F1
#
_entry.id   AF-A0A9P0K787-F1
#
_cell.length_a   1.000
_cell.length_b   1.000
_cell.length_c   1.000
_cell.angle_alpha   90.00
_cell.angle_beta   90.00
_cell.angle_gamma   90.00
#
_symmetry.space_group_name_H-M   'P 1'
#
loop_
_entity.id
_entity.type
_entity.pdbx_description
1 polymer ?
#
loop_
_entity_poly.entity_id
_entity_poly.type
_entity_poly.pdbx_seq_one_letter_code
_entity_poly.pdbx_strand_id
1 'polypeptide(L)'
;MTPTDFENLLQRIGPHISKQETYFRTPISAQDRLAVTLRFLATGDSYTSLQYLFRISKQSIGRVVPQVCDALIKELQGYIKVTTLIYKLKACV
;
A
#
# COMPACT_ATOMS: atom_id res chain seq x y z
N MET A 1 12.80 8.34 3.09
CA MET A 1 12.33 8.59 1.72
C MET A 1 12.20 10.08 1.53
N THR A 2 12.68 10.66 0.43
CA THR A 2 12.49 12.10 0.20
C THR A 2 11.02 12.38 -0.12
N PRO A 3 10.50 13.58 0.15
CA PRO A 3 9.13 13.94 -0.20
C PRO A 3 8.86 13.82 -1.71
N THR A 4 9.85 14.17 -2.53
CA THR A 4 9.76 14.07 -4.00
C THR A 4 9.63 12.63 -4.47
N ASP A 5 10.37 11.68 -3.88
CA ASP A 5 10.22 10.26 -4.19
C ASP A 5 8.82 9.74 -3.82
N PHE A 6 8.25 10.24 -2.73
CA PHE A 6 6.90 9.87 -2.30
C PHE A 6 5.85 10.35 -3.30
N GLU A 7 5.93 11.60 -3.74
CA GLU A 7 5.01 12.15 -4.74
C GLU A 7 5.13 11.44 -6.08
N ASN A 8 6.35 11.17 -6.55
CA ASN A 8 6.60 10.42 -7.77
C ASN A 8 5.97 9.02 -7.71
N LEU A 9 6.12 8.33 -6.58
CA LEU A 9 5.53 7.01 -6.37
C LEU A 9 4.00 7.10 -6.33
N LEU A 10 3.46 8.09 -5.60
CA LEU A 10 2.03 8.32 -5.47
C LEU A 10 1.37 8.63 -6.81
N GLN A 11 2.02 9.38 -7.70
CA GLN A 11 1.50 9.66 -9.05
C GLN A 11 1.35 8.39 -9.89
N ARG A 12 2.29 7.43 -9.76
CA ARG A 12 2.26 6.17 -10.51
C ARG A 12 1.22 5.20 -9.97
N ILE A 13 1.19 4.99 -8.66
CA ILE A 13 0.29 4.01 -8.03
C ILE A 13 -1.10 4.58 -7.72
N GLY A 14 -1.22 5.91 -7.63
CA GLY A 14 -2.43 6.63 -7.23
C GLY A 14 -3.68 6.19 -7.99
N PRO A 15 -3.63 6.06 -9.33
CA PRO A 15 -4.75 5.54 -10.12
C PRO A 15 -5.18 4.11 -9.73
N HIS A 16 -4.27 3.26 -9.24
CA HIS A 16 -4.55 1.88 -8.83
C HIS A 16 -5.09 1.77 -7.40
N ILE A 17 -4.73 2.71 -6.52
CA ILE A 17 -5.09 2.68 -5.10
C ILE A 17 -6.11 3.76 -4.72
N SER A 18 -6.52 4.62 -5.64
CA SER A 18 -7.60 5.57 -5.38
C SER A 18 -8.94 4.82 -5.30
N LYS A 19 -9.83 5.30 -4.43
CA LYS A 19 -11.21 4.81 -4.35
C LYS A 19 -12.13 5.93 -4.79
N GLN A 20 -13.20 5.54 -5.48
CA GLN A 20 -14.25 6.47 -5.87
C GLN A 20 -14.88 7.10 -4.63
N GLU A 21 -15.07 8.41 -4.69
CA GLU A 21 -15.81 9.12 -3.66
C GLU A 21 -17.29 8.74 -3.73
N THR A 22 -17.87 8.46 -2.57
CA THR A 22 -19.28 8.09 -2.47
C THR A 22 -19.97 9.03 -1.49
N TYR A 23 -21.27 9.26 -1.69
CA TYR A 23 -22.06 10.20 -0.89
C TYR A 23 -22.15 9.83 0.61
N PHE A 24 -21.82 8.58 0.96
CA PHE A 24 -21.94 8.06 2.33
C PHE A 24 -20.68 8.29 3.17
N ARG A 25 -19.49 8.17 2.59
CA ARG A 25 -18.23 8.26 3.33
C ARG A 25 -17.08 8.70 2.43
N THR A 26 -16.33 9.70 2.89
CA THR A 26 -15.07 10.10 2.26
C THR A 26 -14.08 8.94 2.30
N PRO A 27 -13.57 8.50 1.14
CA PRO A 27 -12.62 7.40 1.07
C PRO A 27 -11.28 7.80 1.71
N ILE A 28 -10.53 6.80 2.18
CA ILE A 28 -9.14 7.00 2.62
C ILE A 28 -8.34 7.46 1.40
N SER A 29 -7.64 8.59 1.52
CA SER A 29 -6.87 9.17 0.42
C SER A 29 -5.80 8.20 -0.08
N ALA A 30 -5.45 8.27 -1.36
CA ALA A 30 -4.36 7.45 -1.92
C ALA A 30 -3.04 7.68 -1.18
N GLN A 31 -2.80 8.92 -0.73
CA GLN A 31 -1.64 9.32 0.08
C GLN A 31 -1.61 8.58 1.42
N ASP A 32 -2.71 8.57 2.17
CA ASP A 32 -2.76 7.87 3.46
C ASP A 32 -2.61 6.36 3.29
N ARG A 33 -3.23 5.80 2.23
CA ARG A 33 -3.10 4.38 1.90
C ARG A 33 -1.65 3.98 1.63
N LEU A 34 -0.92 4.81 0.87
CA LEU A 34 0.50 4.60 0.60
C LEU A 34 1.33 4.77 1.88
N ALA A 35 1.10 5.83 2.65
CA ALA A 35 1.87 6.13 3.86
C ALA A 35 1.74 5.02 4.92
N VAL A 36 0.53 4.51 5.16
CA VAL A 36 0.28 3.38 6.06
C VAL A 36 1.06 2.15 5.62
N THR A 37 1.04 1.85 4.32
CA THR A 37 1.68 0.66 3.78
C THR A 37 3.21 0.77 3.87
N LEU A 38 3.78 1.91 3.51
CA LEU A 38 5.22 2.13 3.65
C LEU A 38 5.67 2.07 5.11
N ARG A 39 4.89 2.62 6.04
CA ARG A 39 5.17 2.50 7.47
C ARG A 39 5.15 1.04 7.91
N PHE A 40 4.14 0.29 7.49
CA PHE A 40 4.05 -1.14 7.79
C PHE A 40 5.26 -1.93 7.25
N LEU A 41 5.67 -1.68 6.00
CA LEU A 41 6.83 -2.34 5.39
C LEU A 41 8.16 -1.96 6.04
N ALA A 42 8.29 -0.71 6.50
CA ALA A 42 9.53 -0.21 7.11
C ALA A 42 9.69 -0.69 8.57
N THR A 43 8.62 -0.70 9.36
CA THR A 43 8.68 -0.99 10.80
C THR A 43 8.24 -2.42 11.14
N GLY A 44 7.36 -3.04 10.34
CA GLY A 44 6.75 -4.33 10.67
C GLY A 44 5.71 -4.25 11.81
N ASP A 45 5.20 -3.05 12.10
CA ASP A 45 4.26 -2.82 13.20
C ASP A 45 2.94 -3.60 13.05
N SER A 46 2.33 -3.92 14.18
CA SER A 46 0.98 -4.51 14.18
C SER A 46 -0.07 -3.55 13.60
N TYR A 47 -1.12 -4.09 12.98
CA TYR A 47 -2.24 -3.29 12.50
C TYR A 47 -2.97 -2.52 13.61
N THR A 48 -2.91 -3.01 14.85
CA THR A 48 -3.45 -2.30 16.02
C THR A 48 -2.67 -1.02 16.28
N SER A 49 -1.34 -1.07 16.24
CA SER A 49 -0.49 0.11 16.41
C SER A 49 -0.73 1.14 15.30
N LEU A 50 -0.79 0.67 14.04
CA LEU A 50 -1.05 1.53 12.89
C LEU A 50 -2.45 2.17 12.92
N GLN A 51 -3.44 1.48 13.48
CA GLN A 51 -4.78 2.04 13.67
C GLN A 51 -4.75 3.30 14.53
N TYR A 52 -3.98 3.30 15.63
CA TYR A 52 -3.89 4.48 16.49
C TYR A 52 -3.11 5.62 15.83
N LEU A 53 -2.05 5.30 15.07
CA LEU A 53 -1.22 6.30 14.39
C LEU A 53 -1.96 7.00 13.25
N PHE A 54 -2.63 6.23 12.38
CA PHE A 54 -3.27 6.77 11.18
C PHE A 54 -4.78 7.00 11.33
N ARG A 55 -5.36 6.64 12.48
CA ARG A 55 -6.82 6.71 12.75
C ARG A 55 -7.67 5.94 11.72
N ILE A 56 -7.12 4.85 11.19
CA ILE A 56 -7.80 3.96 10.24
C ILE A 56 -8.09 2.64 10.95
N SER A 57 -9.29 2.06 10.77
CA SER A 57 -9.62 0.79 11.41
C SER A 57 -8.68 -0.34 10.98
N LYS A 58 -8.31 -1.22 11.90
CA LYS A 58 -7.48 -2.40 11.61
C LYS A 58 -8.00 -3.24 10.43
N GLN A 59 -9.32 -3.35 10.28
CA GLN A 59 -9.91 -4.09 9.15
C GLN A 59 -9.65 -3.39 7.82
N SER A 60 -9.68 -2.05 7.79
CA SER A 60 -9.36 -1.27 6.60
C SER A 60 -7.89 -1.39 6.26
N ILE A 61 -6.99 -1.30 7.26
CA ILE A 61 -5.54 -1.47 7.08
C ILE A 61 -5.23 -2.85 6.47
N GLY A 62 -5.84 -3.91 7.01
CA GLY A 62 -5.66 -5.28 6.49
C GLY A 62 -6.11 -5.47 5.04
N ARG A 63 -6.99 -4.60 4.51
CA ARG A 63 -7.35 -4.59 3.08
C ARG A 63 -6.48 -3.64 2.26
N VAL A 64 -6.07 -2.52 2.84
CA VAL A 64 -5.28 -1.49 2.16
C VAL A 64 -3.86 -1.98 1.89
N VAL A 65 -3.19 -2.55 2.89
CA VAL A 65 -1.79 -3.02 2.78
C VAL A 65 -1.59 -3.97 1.60
N PRO A 66 -2.32 -5.12 1.48
CA PRO A 66 -2.12 -6.02 0.35
C PRO A 66 -2.44 -5.36 -1.00
N GLN A 67 -3.49 -4.55 -1.10
CA GLN A 67 -3.84 -3.85 -2.35
C GLN A 67 -2.74 -2.88 -2.80
N VAL A 68 -2.12 -2.16 -1.87
CA VAL A 68 -1.04 -1.23 -2.18
C VAL A 68 0.24 -2.01 -2.52
N CYS A 69 0.52 -3.12 -1.83
CA CYS A 69 1.64 -3.99 -2.18
C CYS A 69 1.52 -4.56 -3.60
N ASP A 70 0.34 -5.02 -4.00
CA ASP A 70 0.11 -5.54 -5.36
C ASP A 70 0.30 -4.45 -6.42
N ALA A 71 -0.20 -3.23 -6.16
CA ALA A 71 0.02 -2.08 -7.03
C ALA A 71 1.51 -1.70 -7.12
N LEU A 72 2.24 -1.73 -6.01
CA LEU A 72 3.68 -1.47 -5.97
C LEU A 72 4.46 -2.50 -6.77
N ILE A 73 4.17 -3.79 -6.61
CA ILE A 73 4.83 -4.86 -7.36
C ILE A 73 4.57 -4.68 -8.86
N LYS A 74 3.34 -4.33 -9.25
CA LYS A 74 2.98 -4.09 -10.65
C LYS A 74 3.72 -2.89 -11.25
N GLU A 75 3.83 -1.78 -10.54
CA GLU A 75 4.53 -0.59 -11.05
C GLU A 75 6.05 -0.72 -11.02
N LEU A 76 6.59 -1.42 -10.02
CA LEU A 76 8.03 -1.54 -9.81
C LEU A 76 8.64 -2.80 -10.43
N GLN A 77 7.86 -3.66 -11.10
CA GLN A 77 8.34 -4.90 -11.71
C GLN A 77 9.58 -4.72 -12.61
N GLY A 78 9.70 -3.59 -13.31
CA GLY A 78 10.86 -3.29 -14.16
C GLY A 78 12.14 -2.92 -13.41
N TYR A 79 12.01 -2.50 -12.15
CA TYR A 79 13.13 -2.11 -11.29
C TYR A 79 13.56 -3.23 -10.35
N ILE A 80 12.65 -4.12 -9.97
CA ILE A 80 12.94 -5.18 -9.01
C ILE A 80 13.44 -6.42 -9.74
N LYS A 81 14.76 -6.67 -9.70
CA LYS A 81 15.34 -7.98 -10.03
C LYS A 81 15.09 -8.95 -8.87
N VAL A 82 13.87 -9.45 -8.73
CA VAL A 82 13.61 -10.54 -7.77
C VAL A 82 13.97 -11.87 -8.43
N THR A 83 14.93 -12.59 -7.87
CA THR A 83 15.13 -14.01 -8.19
C THR A 83 13.82 -14.74 -7.92
N THR A 84 13.20 -15.27 -8.98
CA THR A 84 11.79 -15.67 -9.13
C THR A 84 11.32 -16.83 -8.22
N LEU A 85 12.10 -17.20 -7.20
CA LEU A 85 11.82 -18.34 -6.32
C LEU A 85 10.67 -18.07 -5.33
N ILE A 86 10.39 -16.82 -4.95
CA ILE A 86 9.34 -16.51 -3.95
C ILE A 86 7.94 -16.40 -4.60
N TYR A 87 7.83 -15.88 -5.83
CA TYR A 87 6.52 -15.72 -6.50
C TYR A 87 5.85 -17.04 -6.89
N LYS A 88 6.62 -18.14 -7.06
CA LYS A 88 6.07 -19.48 -7.34
C LYS A 88 5.32 -20.09 -6.16
N LEU A 89 5.58 -19.68 -4.92
CA LEU A 89 4.88 -20.23 -3.76
C LEU A 89 3.43 -19.73 -3.61
N LYS A 90 3.11 -18.54 -4.12
CA LYS A 90 1.73 -18.00 -4.12
C LYS A 90 0.84 -18.56 -5.25
N ALA A 91 1.41 -19.22 -6.25
CA ALA A 91 0.67 -19.87 -7.33
C ALA A 91 0.37 -21.36 -7.05
N CYS A 92 0.84 -21.89 -5.91
CA CYS A 92 0.75 -23.31 -5.55
C CYS A 92 -0.08 -23.58 -4.27
N VAL A 93 -0.82 -22.58 -3.77
CA VAL A 93 -1.78 -22.70 -2.67
C VAL A 93 -3.14 -22.22 -3.15
#